data_AF-A0A8H7Q252-F1
#
_entry.id   AF-A0A8H7Q252-F1
#
_cell.length_a   1.000
_cell.length_b   1.000
_cell.length_c   1.000
_cell.angle_alpha   90.00
_cell.angle_beta   90.00
_cell.angle_gamma   90.00
#
_symmetry.space_group_name_H-M   'P 1'
#
loop_
_entity.id
_entity.type
_entity.pdbx_description
1 polymer ?
#
loop_
_entity_poly.entity_id
_entity_poly.type
_entity_poly.pdbx_seq_one_letter_code
_entity_poly.pdbx_strand_id
1 'polypeptide(L)'
;MTQTSPSRRESFNYLSSPIRTHSFDEEPSLEPYTPQAVKTNRRNSDTFVAVTMLGTALAMLLLTTIPVVATIPDFSVWFSGDALWRLFDPLITLPLNLSIVMQAEVFHTGGKHRFFGAWSERSFALIIWAIGAGIYVQGHGIHLAAAMFKHPIQQFNLDNLDLVAQYPILNEMYLNMEDLWEHKIAHYMYAFGGMWMSWVQLFLYRNQVHGPLSLFTKIIWIIGTILYGVLLAGVAIEFPDGLYVGLVYTIVIGTICILIITLKANGLRRGGILTMGQRMVIQYYLGACVIGLVVVIAWIAKYGFQNRKAAGIA
;
A
#
# COMPACT_ATOMS: atom_id res chain seq x y z
N MET A 1 -1.25 75.33 28.98
CA MET A 1 -2.12 74.35 29.67
C MET A 1 -3.11 73.85 28.64
N THR A 2 -2.84 72.66 28.12
CA THR A 2 -3.36 72.15 26.85
C THR A 2 -4.55 71.23 27.13
N GLN A 3 -5.73 71.60 26.63
CA GLN A 3 -6.95 70.79 26.68
C GLN A 3 -6.84 69.63 25.68
N THR A 4 -6.86 68.39 26.17
CA THR A 4 -7.05 67.19 25.35
C THR A 4 -8.54 66.87 25.27
N SER A 5 -9.09 66.86 24.04
CA SER A 5 -10.45 66.38 23.78
C SER A 5 -10.49 64.84 23.78
N PRO A 6 -11.61 64.22 24.18
CA PRO A 6 -11.76 62.77 24.11
C PRO A 6 -12.19 62.34 22.70
N SER A 7 -11.43 61.38 22.15
CA SER A 7 -11.69 60.72 20.88
C SER A 7 -13.03 59.97 20.89
N ARG A 8 -13.87 60.27 19.91
CA ARG A 8 -15.15 59.62 19.59
C ARG A 8 -14.89 58.15 19.18
N ARG A 9 -15.38 57.18 19.95
CA ARG A 9 -15.45 55.77 19.51
C ARG A 9 -16.66 55.62 18.59
N GLU A 10 -16.43 55.33 17.32
CA GLU A 10 -17.46 54.84 16.41
C GLU A 10 -17.78 53.39 16.75
N SER A 11 -19.00 53.15 17.21
CA SER A 11 -19.59 51.83 17.40
C SER A 11 -19.93 51.25 16.02
N PHE A 12 -19.13 50.29 15.55
CA PHE A 12 -19.48 49.42 14.43
C PHE A 12 -20.66 48.53 14.84
N ASN A 13 -21.86 48.85 14.35
CA ASN A 13 -23.00 47.96 14.38
C ASN A 13 -22.76 46.81 13.41
N TYR A 14 -22.31 45.66 13.92
CA TYR A 14 -22.44 44.40 13.20
C TYR A 14 -23.92 44.05 13.14
N LEU A 15 -24.55 44.31 12.00
CA LEU A 15 -25.80 43.70 11.58
C LEU A 15 -25.61 42.18 11.64
N SER A 16 -26.17 41.56 12.67
CA SER A 16 -26.31 40.11 12.80
C SER A 16 -27.14 39.62 11.63
N SER A 17 -26.48 39.12 10.59
CA SER A 17 -27.13 38.28 9.60
C SER A 17 -27.71 37.07 10.35
N PRO A 18 -28.98 36.70 10.11
CA PRO A 18 -29.53 35.51 10.73
C PRO A 18 -28.69 34.32 10.27
N ILE A 19 -28.03 33.67 11.22
CA ILE A 19 -27.44 32.35 11.04
C ILE A 19 -28.60 31.48 10.54
N ARG A 20 -28.57 31.08 9.27
CA ARG A 20 -29.36 29.97 8.77
C ARG A 20 -28.89 28.76 9.57
N THR A 21 -29.59 28.45 10.64
CA THR A 21 -29.61 27.11 11.22
C THR A 21 -30.16 26.22 10.12
N HIS A 22 -29.28 25.57 9.36
CA HIS A 22 -29.64 24.35 8.66
C HIS A 22 -30.15 23.40 9.74
N SER A 23 -31.47 23.31 9.87
CA SER A 23 -32.14 22.28 10.64
C SER A 23 -31.67 20.94 10.06
N PHE A 24 -30.83 20.26 10.81
CA PHE A 24 -30.37 18.89 10.57
C PHE A 24 -31.50 17.87 10.87
N ASP A 25 -32.74 18.22 10.53
CA ASP A 25 -33.95 17.47 10.86
C ASP A 25 -34.58 16.81 9.62
N GLU A 26 -33.91 16.81 8.48
CA GLU A 26 -34.18 15.79 7.47
C GLU A 26 -33.47 14.50 7.93
N GLU A 27 -34.14 13.76 8.82
CA GLU A 27 -33.88 12.33 8.97
C GLU A 27 -33.90 11.75 7.55
N PRO A 28 -32.78 11.18 7.06
CA PRO A 28 -32.81 10.47 5.79
C PRO A 28 -33.90 9.42 5.94
N SER A 29 -34.91 9.50 5.07
CA SER A 29 -36.04 8.58 5.06
C SER A 29 -35.48 7.16 5.17
N LEU A 30 -35.70 6.55 6.33
CA LEU A 30 -35.26 5.19 6.62
C LEU A 30 -35.96 4.29 5.62
N GLU A 31 -35.29 3.96 4.52
CA GLU A 31 -35.72 2.88 3.65
C GLU A 31 -36.04 1.68 4.53
N PRO A 32 -37.20 1.03 4.36
CA PRO A 32 -37.60 -0.07 5.22
C PRO A 32 -36.50 -1.12 5.26
N TYR A 33 -35.95 -1.33 6.46
CA TYR A 33 -34.89 -2.28 6.73
C TYR A 33 -35.39 -3.69 6.42
N THR A 34 -35.18 -4.15 5.19
CA THR A 34 -35.49 -5.52 4.78
C THR A 34 -34.23 -6.38 4.89
N PRO A 35 -34.30 -7.59 5.45
CA PRO A 35 -33.18 -8.53 5.52
C PRO A 35 -32.54 -8.82 4.15
N GLN A 36 -33.29 -8.61 3.07
CA GLN A 36 -32.85 -8.78 1.69
C GLN A 36 -32.01 -7.61 1.18
N ALA A 37 -32.34 -6.36 1.56
CA ALA A 37 -31.51 -5.19 1.26
C ALA A 37 -30.13 -5.28 1.93
N VAL A 38 -30.08 -5.72 3.21
CA VAL A 38 -28.83 -5.92 3.95
C VAL A 38 -27.94 -6.99 3.30
N LYS A 39 -28.53 -8.12 2.86
CA LYS A 39 -27.80 -9.19 2.17
C LYS A 39 -27.25 -8.74 0.81
N THR A 40 -28.04 -8.01 0.03
CA THR A 40 -27.63 -7.51 -1.29
C THR A 40 -26.52 -6.46 -1.18
N ASN A 41 -26.65 -5.52 -0.23
CA ASN A 41 -25.65 -4.48 0.02
C ASN A 41 -24.30 -5.10 0.45
N ARG A 42 -24.35 -6.13 1.31
CA ARG A 42 -23.15 -6.87 1.71
C ARG A 42 -22.48 -7.63 0.56
N ARG A 43 -23.26 -8.28 -0.31
CA ARG A 43 -22.72 -8.99 -1.49
C ARG A 43 -22.03 -8.04 -2.47
N ASN A 44 -22.57 -6.84 -2.64
CA ASN A 44 -21.97 -5.81 -3.47
C ASN A 44 -20.66 -5.29 -2.86
N SER A 45 -20.63 -5.07 -1.53
CA SER A 45 -19.42 -4.68 -0.81
C SER A 45 -18.31 -5.75 -0.90
N ASP A 46 -18.64 -7.04 -0.70
CA ASP A 46 -17.66 -8.13 -0.83
C ASP A 46 -17.06 -8.21 -2.24
N THR A 47 -17.90 -8.03 -3.26
CA THR A 47 -17.46 -8.01 -4.67
C THR A 47 -16.57 -6.82 -4.96
N PHE A 48 -16.94 -5.64 -4.46
CA PHE A 48 -16.13 -4.43 -4.60
C PHE A 48 -14.75 -4.65 -3.98
N VAL A 49 -14.67 -5.10 -2.72
CA VAL A 49 -13.37 -5.34 -2.07
C VAL A 49 -12.54 -6.37 -2.85
N ALA A 50 -13.11 -7.49 -3.29
CA ALA A 50 -12.39 -8.47 -4.09
C ALA A 50 -11.83 -7.88 -5.41
N VAL A 51 -12.65 -7.09 -6.12
CA VAL A 51 -12.24 -6.38 -7.35
C VAL A 51 -11.15 -5.38 -7.05
N THR A 52 -11.25 -4.60 -5.97
CA THR A 52 -10.23 -3.62 -5.59
C THR A 52 -8.92 -4.29 -5.21
N MET A 53 -8.95 -5.42 -4.49
CA MET A 53 -7.75 -6.19 -4.17
C MET A 53 -7.05 -6.71 -5.43
N LEU A 54 -7.81 -7.33 -6.34
CA LEU A 54 -7.30 -7.74 -7.64
C LEU A 54 -6.76 -6.55 -8.45
N GLY A 55 -7.51 -5.45 -8.52
CA GLY A 55 -7.13 -4.23 -9.23
C GLY A 55 -5.86 -3.62 -8.66
N THR A 56 -5.67 -3.63 -7.34
CA THR A 56 -4.44 -3.18 -6.68
C THR A 56 -3.26 -4.07 -7.08
N ALA A 57 -3.43 -5.40 -7.04
CA ALA A 57 -2.39 -6.34 -7.45
C ALA A 57 -2.03 -6.21 -8.94
N LEU A 58 -3.02 -6.03 -9.81
CA LEU A 58 -2.80 -5.80 -11.23
C LEU A 58 -2.10 -4.46 -11.50
N ALA A 59 -2.52 -3.39 -10.81
CA ALA A 59 -1.88 -2.08 -10.93
C ALA A 59 -0.41 -2.17 -10.52
N MET A 60 -0.11 -2.75 -9.35
CA MET A 60 1.26 -2.97 -8.90
C MET A 60 2.05 -3.83 -9.90
N LEU A 61 1.46 -4.92 -10.42
CA LEU A 61 2.12 -5.78 -11.40
C LEU A 61 2.46 -5.05 -12.69
N LEU A 62 1.51 -4.28 -13.24
CA LEU A 62 1.72 -3.50 -14.46
C LEU A 62 2.78 -2.43 -14.25
N LEU A 63 2.71 -1.71 -13.13
CA LEU A 63 3.62 -0.61 -12.81
C LEU A 63 5.04 -1.09 -12.51
N THR A 64 5.19 -2.31 -12.01
CA THR A 64 6.51 -2.94 -11.78
C THR A 64 7.06 -3.67 -13.01
N THR A 65 6.21 -4.33 -13.80
CA THR A 65 6.64 -5.16 -14.93
C THR A 65 6.94 -4.33 -16.17
N ILE A 66 6.14 -3.30 -16.47
CA ILE A 66 6.30 -2.51 -17.70
C ILE A 66 7.71 -1.89 -17.83
N PRO A 67 8.29 -1.26 -16.79
CA PRO A 67 9.68 -0.77 -16.85
C PRO A 67 10.73 -1.86 -17.08
N VAL A 68 10.40 -3.12 -16.79
CA VAL A 68 11.33 -4.25 -16.95
C VAL A 68 11.24 -4.84 -18.37
N VAL A 69 10.03 -4.90 -18.95
CA VAL A 69 9.79 -5.58 -20.23
C VAL A 69 9.68 -4.64 -21.43
N ALA A 70 9.40 -3.36 -21.20
CA ALA A 70 9.26 -2.36 -22.24
C ALA A 70 10.37 -1.31 -22.10
N THR A 71 11.08 -1.06 -23.20
CA THR A 71 12.04 0.05 -23.25
C THR A 71 11.26 1.35 -23.42
N ILE A 72 11.11 2.11 -22.34
CA ILE A 72 10.50 3.44 -22.38
C ILE A 72 11.61 4.44 -22.71
N PRO A 73 11.50 5.24 -23.79
CA PRO A 73 12.53 6.21 -24.14
C PRO A 73 12.79 7.21 -23.01
N ASP A 74 14.06 7.53 -22.81
CA ASP A 74 14.45 8.57 -21.87
C ASP A 74 14.01 9.95 -22.35
N PHE A 75 13.52 10.78 -21.42
CA PHE A 75 13.16 12.16 -21.72
C PHE A 75 14.39 13.07 -21.70
N SER A 76 15.35 12.75 -20.85
CA SER A 76 16.65 13.43 -20.75
C SER A 76 17.65 12.53 -20.02
N VAL A 77 18.94 12.91 -20.02
CA VAL A 77 20.00 12.24 -19.23
C VAL A 77 19.66 12.19 -17.73
N TRP A 78 18.82 13.11 -17.24
CA TRP A 78 18.37 13.15 -15.86
C TRP A 78 17.11 12.34 -15.59
N PHE A 79 16.35 11.97 -16.63
CA PHE A 79 14.98 11.50 -16.44
C PHE A 79 14.66 10.39 -17.44
N SER A 80 14.81 9.16 -16.96
CA SER A 80 14.51 7.97 -17.73
C SER A 80 13.00 7.71 -17.85
N GLY A 81 12.61 7.02 -18.91
CA GLY A 81 11.22 6.61 -19.11
C GLY A 81 10.69 5.76 -17.95
N ASP A 82 11.54 4.87 -17.43
CA ASP A 82 11.25 4.00 -16.29
C ASP A 82 10.99 4.77 -15.00
N ALA A 83 11.79 5.83 -14.77
CA ALA A 83 11.64 6.72 -13.63
C ALA A 83 10.28 7.45 -13.66
N LEU A 84 9.84 7.91 -14.83
CA LEU A 84 8.50 8.49 -15.00
C LEU A 84 7.40 7.46 -14.73
N TRP A 85 7.54 6.24 -15.26
CA TRP A 85 6.52 5.22 -15.11
C TRP A 85 6.29 4.86 -13.64
N ARG A 86 7.37 4.76 -12.86
CA ARG A 86 7.31 4.48 -11.42
C ARG A 86 6.67 5.61 -10.61
N LEU A 87 6.63 6.85 -11.12
CA LEU A 87 5.91 7.96 -10.47
C LEU A 87 4.40 7.71 -10.40
N PHE A 88 3.85 6.98 -11.37
CA PHE A 88 2.42 6.67 -11.41
C PHE A 88 2.01 5.59 -10.42
N ASP A 89 2.96 4.82 -9.86
CA ASP A 89 2.60 3.72 -8.96
C ASP A 89 1.81 4.20 -7.73
N PRO A 90 2.31 5.12 -6.90
CA PRO A 90 1.56 5.56 -5.73
C PRO A 90 0.26 6.30 -6.08
N LEU A 91 0.19 6.93 -7.26
CA LEU A 91 -1.01 7.63 -7.73
C LEU A 91 -2.19 6.69 -8.00
N ILE A 92 -1.90 5.43 -8.35
CA ILE A 92 -2.92 4.42 -8.65
C ILE A 92 -3.07 3.45 -7.47
N THR A 93 -1.97 2.95 -6.91
CA THR A 93 -2.01 1.88 -5.91
C THR A 93 -2.49 2.37 -4.55
N LEU A 94 -2.17 3.59 -4.13
CA LEU A 94 -2.61 4.12 -2.84
C LEU A 94 -4.12 4.37 -2.77
N PRO A 95 -4.78 5.02 -3.76
CA PRO A 95 -6.23 5.16 -3.75
C PRO A 95 -6.96 3.81 -3.74
N LEU A 96 -6.45 2.80 -4.45
CA LEU A 96 -7.01 1.45 -4.42
C LEU A 96 -6.81 0.79 -3.06
N ASN A 97 -5.62 0.93 -2.46
CA ASN A 97 -5.34 0.43 -1.12
C ASN A 97 -6.24 1.09 -0.06
N LEU A 98 -6.42 2.41 -0.13
CA LEU A 98 -7.31 3.16 0.74
C LEU A 98 -8.77 2.74 0.54
N SER A 99 -9.18 2.46 -0.69
CA SER A 99 -10.53 1.98 -0.98
C SER A 99 -10.84 0.66 -0.27
N ILE A 100 -9.86 -0.25 -0.14
CA ILE A 100 -10.01 -1.48 0.67
C ILE A 100 -10.19 -1.14 2.16
N VAL A 101 -9.37 -0.22 2.69
CA VAL A 101 -9.43 0.25 4.08
C VAL A 101 -10.82 0.85 4.39
N MET A 102 -11.33 1.71 3.52
CA MET A 102 -12.60 2.41 3.72
C MET A 102 -13.83 1.49 3.68
N GLN A 103 -13.71 0.29 3.11
CA GLN A 103 -14.76 -0.73 3.10
C GLN A 103 -14.79 -1.62 4.35
N ALA A 104 -13.83 -1.43 5.27
CA ALA A 104 -13.85 -2.17 6.52
C ALA A 104 -15.07 -1.76 7.38
N GLU A 105 -15.67 -2.72 8.08
CA GLU A 105 -16.86 -2.53 8.93
C GLU A 105 -16.62 -1.50 10.03
N VAL A 106 -15.36 -1.34 10.46
CA VAL A 106 -14.91 -0.29 11.38
C VAL A 106 -15.23 1.11 10.87
N PHE A 107 -15.34 1.35 9.56
CA PHE A 107 -15.73 2.66 9.01
C PHE A 107 -17.24 2.87 8.93
N HIS A 108 -17.99 1.78 8.72
CA HIS A 108 -19.46 1.83 8.62
C HIS A 108 -20.16 1.85 9.98
N THR A 109 -19.71 1.05 10.94
CA THR A 109 -20.34 0.89 12.28
C THR A 109 -19.98 1.99 13.29
N GLY A 110 -19.24 2.99 12.86
CA GLY A 110 -17.81 2.76 12.92
C GLY A 110 -17.08 2.70 14.27
N GLY A 111 -16.70 1.47 14.57
CA GLY A 111 -15.54 1.14 15.38
C GLY A 111 -15.75 1.39 16.87
N LYS A 112 -14.74 1.00 17.65
CA LYS A 112 -14.75 1.27 19.08
C LYS A 112 -14.48 2.76 19.36
N HIS A 113 -15.34 3.37 20.16
CA HIS A 113 -15.06 4.66 20.79
C HIS A 113 -13.94 4.50 21.82
N ARG A 114 -13.02 5.48 21.89
CA ARG A 114 -11.85 5.46 22.80
C ARG A 114 -11.04 4.16 22.69
N PHE A 115 -10.68 3.80 21.46
CA PHE A 115 -9.89 2.61 21.16
C PHE A 115 -8.44 2.75 21.67
N PHE A 116 -7.83 3.91 21.46
CA PHE A 116 -6.49 4.22 21.96
C PHE A 116 -6.51 5.61 22.60
N GLY A 117 -6.65 5.65 23.92
CA GLY A 117 -6.88 6.89 24.65
C GLY A 117 -8.16 7.59 24.17
N ALA A 118 -8.02 8.83 23.69
CA ALA A 118 -9.15 9.61 23.16
C ALA A 118 -9.55 9.24 21.72
N TRP A 119 -8.73 8.46 21.00
CA TRP A 119 -8.95 8.22 19.57
C TRP A 119 -9.95 7.10 19.31
N SER A 120 -10.79 7.31 18.31
CA SER A 120 -11.65 6.24 17.77
C SER A 120 -10.81 5.21 17.01
N GLU A 121 -11.31 3.99 16.89
CA GLU A 121 -10.64 2.94 16.10
C GLU A 121 -10.44 3.34 14.64
N ARG A 122 -11.40 4.06 14.04
CA ARG A 122 -11.30 4.62 12.67
C ARG A 122 -10.14 5.59 12.56
N SER A 123 -10.08 6.57 13.46
CA SER A 123 -9.06 7.61 13.46
C SER A 123 -7.67 7.01 13.66
N PHE A 124 -7.55 6.07 14.59
CA PHE A 124 -6.30 5.34 14.81
C PHE A 124 -5.87 4.60 13.53
N ALA A 125 -6.76 3.82 12.92
CA ALA A 125 -6.44 3.07 11.71
C ALA A 125 -6.05 3.98 10.53
N LEU A 126 -6.75 5.10 10.31
CA LEU A 126 -6.41 6.05 9.25
C LEU A 126 -5.03 6.71 9.47
N ILE A 127 -4.71 7.09 10.71
CA ILE A 127 -3.41 7.68 11.02
C ILE A 127 -2.29 6.66 10.78
N ILE A 128 -2.46 5.44 11.27
CA ILE A 128 -1.47 4.38 11.07
C ILE A 128 -1.34 4.04 9.57
N TRP A 129 -2.44 3.99 8.82
CA TRP A 129 -2.40 3.80 7.37
C TRP A 129 -1.66 4.95 6.67
N ALA A 130 -1.97 6.20 7.03
CA ALA A 130 -1.35 7.39 6.44
C ALA A 130 0.16 7.47 6.71
N ILE A 131 0.63 7.01 7.88
CA ILE A 131 2.06 6.86 8.16
C ILE A 131 2.69 5.86 7.19
N GLY A 132 2.09 4.68 7.01
CA GLY A 132 2.57 3.67 6.07
C GLY A 132 2.58 4.17 4.62
N ALA A 133 1.51 4.83 4.19
CA ALA A 133 1.41 5.47 2.88
C ALA A 133 2.45 6.59 2.70
N GLY A 134 2.68 7.41 3.73
CA GLY A 134 3.72 8.43 3.72
C GLY A 134 5.12 7.83 3.53
N ILE A 135 5.46 6.77 4.26
CA ILE A 135 6.73 6.06 4.10
C ILE A 135 6.83 5.45 2.68
N TYR A 136 5.73 4.88 2.17
CA TYR A 136 5.66 4.32 0.83
C TYR A 136 5.97 5.35 -0.27
N VAL A 137 5.33 6.52 -0.20
CA VAL A 137 5.53 7.63 -1.16
C VAL A 137 6.93 8.22 -1.03
N GLN A 138 7.43 8.40 0.19
CA GLN A 138 8.78 8.91 0.40
C GLN A 138 9.83 7.96 -0.18
N GLY A 139 9.64 6.64 -0.04
CA GLY A 139 10.47 5.64 -0.72
C GLY A 139 10.48 5.84 -2.24
N HIS A 140 9.30 6.01 -2.86
CA HIS A 140 9.22 6.30 -4.31
C HIS A 140 9.93 7.61 -4.69
N GLY A 141 9.78 8.67 -3.89
CA GLY A 141 10.42 9.96 -4.13
C GLY A 141 11.95 9.89 -4.04
N ILE A 142 12.49 9.20 -3.03
CA ILE A 142 13.93 8.99 -2.87
C ILE A 142 14.47 8.12 -4.00
N HIS A 143 13.75 7.06 -4.37
CA HIS A 143 14.12 6.23 -5.52
C HIS A 143 14.26 7.07 -6.79
N LEU A 144 13.23 7.89 -7.07
CA LEU A 144 13.21 8.74 -8.25
C LEU A 144 14.38 9.73 -8.23
N ALA A 145 14.58 10.43 -7.11
CA ALA A 145 15.69 11.37 -6.98
C ALA A 145 17.05 10.68 -7.17
N ALA A 146 17.27 9.51 -6.54
CA ALA A 146 18.49 8.75 -6.69
C ALA A 146 18.74 8.33 -8.15
N ALA A 147 17.71 7.85 -8.84
CA ALA A 147 17.81 7.52 -10.27
C ALA A 147 18.17 8.76 -11.12
N MET A 148 17.53 9.90 -10.85
CA MET A 148 17.81 11.15 -11.56
C MET A 148 19.24 11.65 -11.36
N PHE A 149 19.83 11.44 -10.17
CA PHE A 149 21.24 11.75 -9.92
C PHE A 149 22.19 10.70 -10.49
N LYS A 150 21.80 9.42 -10.50
CA LYS A 150 22.61 8.30 -10.97
C LYS A 150 22.89 8.39 -12.47
N HIS A 151 21.86 8.62 -13.30
CA HIS A 151 21.98 8.52 -14.75
C HIS A 151 23.02 9.48 -15.37
N PRO A 152 23.09 10.77 -15.00
CA PRO A 152 24.14 11.65 -15.52
C PRO A 152 25.55 11.24 -15.09
N ILE A 153 25.71 10.76 -13.84
CA ILE A 153 27.01 10.27 -13.34
C ILE A 153 27.41 9.01 -14.11
N GLN A 154 26.47 8.10 -14.34
CA GLN A 154 26.69 6.90 -15.14
C GLN A 154 27.15 7.25 -16.55
N GLN A 155 26.47 8.17 -17.22
CA GLN A 155 26.84 8.63 -18.55
C GLN A 155 28.24 9.25 -18.56
N PHE A 156 28.55 10.15 -17.61
CA PHE A 156 29.86 10.76 -17.48
C PHE A 156 30.96 9.70 -17.28
N ASN A 157 30.73 8.71 -16.42
CA ASN A 157 31.69 7.65 -16.12
C ASN A 157 31.95 6.76 -17.35
N LEU A 158 30.92 6.47 -18.15
CA LEU A 158 31.04 5.70 -19.38
C LEU A 158 31.82 6.47 -20.46
N ASP A 159 31.63 7.79 -20.54
CA ASP A 159 32.29 8.64 -21.53
C ASP A 159 33.74 9.01 -21.16
N ASN A 160 34.15 8.85 -19.89
CA ASN A 160 35.45 9.30 -19.36
C ASN A 160 36.14 8.21 -18.53
N LEU A 161 36.35 7.03 -19.11
CA LEU A 161 36.89 5.85 -18.42
C LEU A 161 38.29 6.08 -17.81
N ASP A 162 39.12 6.90 -18.44
CA ASP A 162 40.44 7.30 -17.96
C ASP A 162 40.36 8.15 -16.68
N LEU A 163 39.42 9.09 -16.62
CA LEU A 163 39.17 9.90 -15.43
C LEU A 163 38.61 9.04 -14.29
N VAL A 164 37.72 8.09 -14.57
CA VAL A 164 37.20 7.16 -13.55
C VAL A 164 38.33 6.28 -12.98
N ALA A 165 39.25 5.81 -13.82
CA ALA A 165 40.41 5.05 -13.38
C ALA A 165 41.37 5.88 -12.51
N GLN A 166 41.52 7.18 -12.82
CA GLN A 166 42.35 8.10 -12.05
C GLN A 166 41.69 8.57 -10.76
N TYR A 167 40.37 8.74 -10.75
CA TYR A 167 39.58 9.27 -9.63
C TYR A 167 38.45 8.29 -9.27
N PRO A 168 38.74 7.24 -8.46
CA PRO A 168 37.75 6.22 -8.08
C PRO A 168 36.48 6.76 -7.43
N ILE A 169 36.55 7.94 -6.80
CA ILE A 169 35.42 8.65 -6.20
C ILE A 169 34.26 8.85 -7.18
N LEU A 170 34.51 8.99 -8.49
CA LEU A 170 33.47 9.15 -9.50
C LEU A 170 32.60 7.90 -9.63
N ASN A 171 33.21 6.71 -9.53
CA ASN A 171 32.47 5.45 -9.49
C ASN A 171 31.79 5.24 -8.12
N GLU A 172 32.43 5.64 -7.03
CA GLU A 172 31.81 5.59 -5.70
C GLU A 172 30.57 6.47 -5.59
N MET A 173 30.56 7.65 -6.23
CA MET A 173 29.38 8.51 -6.31
C MET A 173 28.21 7.82 -7.02
N TYR A 174 28.49 7.12 -8.13
CA TYR A 174 27.51 6.32 -8.84
C TYR A 174 26.96 5.20 -7.95
N LEU A 175 27.83 4.39 -7.35
CA LEU A 175 27.45 3.29 -6.47
C LEU A 175 26.70 3.78 -5.22
N ASN A 176 27.02 4.96 -4.70
CA ASN A 176 26.29 5.56 -3.59
C ASN A 176 24.84 5.87 -3.97
N MET A 177 24.60 6.40 -5.18
CA MET A 177 23.23 6.65 -5.64
C MET A 177 22.49 5.35 -5.92
N GLU A 178 23.12 4.39 -6.60
CA GLU A 178 22.50 3.11 -6.97
C GLU A 178 22.28 2.19 -5.76
N ASP A 179 23.34 1.83 -5.06
CA ASP A 179 23.25 0.79 -4.03
C ASP A 179 22.68 1.30 -2.72
N LEU A 180 23.09 2.49 -2.27
CA LEU A 180 22.63 3.01 -0.99
C LEU A 180 21.25 3.65 -1.12
N TRP A 181 21.11 4.68 -1.94
CA TRP A 181 19.88 5.47 -1.98
C TRP A 181 18.74 4.78 -2.71
N GLU A 182 18.98 4.25 -3.90
CA GLU A 182 17.96 3.56 -4.69
C GLU A 182 17.66 2.16 -4.12
N HIS A 183 18.68 1.30 -4.00
CA HIS A 183 18.46 -0.11 -3.63
C HIS A 183 18.27 -0.38 -2.14
N LYS A 184 19.00 0.29 -1.22
CA LYS A 184 18.91 0.00 0.23
C LYS A 184 17.94 0.90 0.98
N ILE A 185 17.90 2.19 0.68
CA ILE A 185 17.02 3.12 1.41
C ILE A 185 15.63 3.13 0.76
N ALA A 186 15.55 3.53 -0.50
CA ALA A 186 14.26 3.75 -1.14
C ALA A 186 13.43 2.47 -1.29
N HIS A 187 14.06 1.37 -1.72
CA HIS A 187 13.33 0.09 -1.86
C HIS A 187 12.79 -0.44 -0.53
N TYR A 188 13.59 -0.41 0.52
CA TYR A 188 13.15 -0.87 1.83
C TYR A 188 12.09 0.05 2.43
N MET A 189 12.17 1.36 2.17
CA MET A 189 11.11 2.30 2.57
C MET A 189 9.78 1.99 1.87
N TYR A 190 9.76 1.83 0.54
CA TYR A 190 8.49 1.48 -0.11
C TYR A 190 7.99 0.10 0.35
N ALA A 191 8.87 -0.91 0.50
CA ALA A 191 8.47 -2.25 0.92
C ALA A 191 7.89 -2.22 2.35
N PHE A 192 8.54 -1.50 3.24
CA PHE A 192 8.09 -1.31 4.61
C PHE A 192 6.76 -0.54 4.68
N GLY A 193 6.60 0.54 3.92
CA GLY A 193 5.35 1.29 3.84
C GLY A 193 4.19 0.43 3.32
N GLY A 194 4.43 -0.38 2.29
CA GLY A 194 3.47 -1.34 1.74
C GLY A 194 3.07 -2.42 2.74
N MET A 195 4.05 -2.98 3.46
CA MET A 195 3.83 -3.90 4.56
C MET A 195 2.98 -3.25 5.65
N TRP A 196 3.33 -2.03 6.08
CA TRP A 196 2.62 -1.29 7.12
C TRP A 196 1.15 -1.04 6.75
N MET A 197 0.86 -0.65 5.51
CA MET A 197 -0.53 -0.53 5.02
C MET A 197 -1.27 -1.87 5.04
N SER A 198 -0.60 -2.97 4.67
CA SER A 198 -1.16 -4.34 4.73
C SER A 198 -1.53 -4.73 6.15
N TRP A 199 -0.68 -4.42 7.14
CA TRP A 199 -0.98 -4.61 8.56
C TRP A 199 -2.24 -3.87 9.00
N VAL A 200 -2.44 -2.63 8.53
CA VAL A 200 -3.66 -1.88 8.84
C VAL A 200 -4.90 -2.55 8.26
N GLN A 201 -4.82 -3.07 7.04
CA GLN A 201 -5.93 -3.85 6.45
C GLN A 201 -6.22 -5.11 7.28
N LEU A 202 -5.18 -5.87 7.67
CA LEU A 202 -5.36 -7.04 8.54
C LEU A 202 -6.01 -6.66 9.88
N PHE A 203 -5.57 -5.55 10.47
CA PHE A 203 -6.15 -5.03 11.70
C PHE A 203 -7.62 -4.66 11.51
N LEU A 204 -7.96 -3.91 10.47
CA LEU A 204 -9.34 -3.48 10.22
C LEU A 204 -10.30 -4.64 9.96
N TYR A 205 -9.86 -5.64 9.18
CA TYR A 205 -10.66 -6.79 8.82
C TYR A 205 -10.63 -7.93 9.84
N ARG A 206 -9.86 -7.80 10.94
CA ARG A 206 -9.63 -8.87 11.94
C ARG A 206 -10.90 -9.51 12.50
N ASN A 207 -11.98 -8.71 12.63
CA ASN A 207 -13.24 -9.20 13.18
C ASN A 207 -14.29 -9.54 12.10
N GLN A 208 -14.07 -9.15 10.86
CA GLN A 208 -15.07 -9.29 9.80
C GLN A 208 -15.18 -10.74 9.34
N VAL A 209 -16.42 -11.20 9.20
CA VAL A 209 -16.76 -12.50 8.62
C VAL A 209 -17.71 -12.24 7.46
N HIS A 210 -17.33 -12.70 6.28
CA HIS A 210 -18.14 -12.61 5.07
C HIS A 210 -19.04 -13.85 4.96
N GLY A 211 -20.17 -13.70 4.26
CA GLY A 211 -21.02 -14.84 3.93
C GLY A 211 -20.33 -15.79 2.95
N PRO A 212 -20.98 -16.88 2.50
CA PRO A 212 -20.48 -17.62 1.36
C PRO A 212 -20.38 -16.66 0.17
N LEU A 213 -19.15 -16.39 -0.27
CA LEU A 213 -18.90 -15.51 -1.40
C LEU A 213 -19.61 -16.04 -2.66
N SER A 214 -20.07 -15.13 -3.50
CA SER A 214 -20.63 -15.50 -4.80
C SER A 214 -19.55 -16.14 -5.69
N LEU A 215 -19.93 -16.97 -6.66
CA LEU A 215 -18.97 -17.65 -7.54
C LEU A 215 -18.03 -16.64 -8.23
N PHE A 216 -18.60 -15.55 -8.76
CA PHE A 216 -17.85 -14.47 -9.39
C PHE A 216 -16.83 -13.84 -8.42
N THR A 217 -17.27 -13.46 -7.22
CA THR A 217 -16.40 -12.88 -6.18
C THR A 217 -15.27 -13.84 -5.79
N LYS A 218 -15.57 -15.13 -5.65
CA LYS A 218 -14.57 -16.17 -5.34
C LYS A 218 -13.49 -16.26 -6.42
N ILE A 219 -13.88 -16.29 -7.69
CA ILE A 219 -12.93 -16.38 -8.81
C ILE A 219 -12.00 -15.18 -8.80
N ILE A 220 -12.54 -13.96 -8.69
CA ILE A 220 -11.76 -12.72 -8.61
C ILE A 220 -10.80 -12.74 -7.43
N TRP A 221 -11.30 -13.13 -6.25
CA TRP A 221 -10.50 -13.21 -5.04
C TRP A 221 -9.35 -14.22 -5.15
N ILE A 222 -9.57 -15.41 -5.73
CA ILE A 222 -8.53 -16.41 -5.97
C ILE A 222 -7.47 -15.87 -6.93
N ILE A 223 -7.89 -15.28 -8.06
CA ILE A 223 -6.97 -14.71 -9.05
C ILE A 223 -6.12 -13.62 -8.41
N GLY A 224 -6.74 -12.71 -7.65
CA GLY A 224 -6.02 -11.65 -6.94
C GLY A 224 -5.01 -12.23 -5.94
N THR A 225 -5.40 -13.26 -5.19
CA THR A 225 -4.52 -13.93 -4.22
C THR A 225 -3.29 -14.54 -4.91
N ILE A 226 -3.49 -15.21 -6.04
CA ILE A 226 -2.39 -15.80 -6.83
C ILE A 226 -1.48 -14.73 -7.40
N LEU A 227 -2.06 -13.71 -8.06
CA LEU A 227 -1.28 -12.63 -8.66
C LEU A 227 -0.46 -11.88 -7.62
N TYR A 228 -1.04 -11.58 -6.45
CA TYR A 228 -0.31 -10.91 -5.40
C TYR A 228 0.80 -11.79 -4.80
N GLY A 229 0.56 -13.10 -4.63
CA GLY A 229 1.59 -14.04 -4.17
C GLY A 229 2.76 -14.16 -5.16
N VAL A 230 2.47 -14.23 -6.46
CA VAL A 230 3.50 -14.23 -7.52
C VAL A 230 4.24 -12.90 -7.57
N LEU A 231 3.55 -11.77 -7.41
CA LEU A 231 4.16 -10.45 -7.36
C LEU A 231 5.14 -10.35 -6.18
N LEU A 232 4.75 -10.78 -4.98
CA LEU A 232 5.62 -10.81 -3.81
C LEU A 232 6.90 -11.62 -4.07
N ALA A 233 6.76 -12.80 -4.69
CA ALA A 233 7.92 -13.61 -5.04
C ALA A 233 8.78 -12.98 -6.14
N GLY A 234 8.16 -12.43 -7.19
CA GLY A 234 8.87 -11.77 -8.29
C GLY A 234 9.72 -10.59 -7.80
N VAL A 235 9.14 -9.74 -6.95
CA VAL A 235 9.86 -8.64 -6.28
C VAL A 235 11.01 -9.18 -5.43
N ALA A 236 10.77 -10.21 -4.61
CA ALA A 236 11.83 -10.80 -3.77
C ALA A 236 12.98 -11.38 -4.60
N ILE A 237 12.69 -11.95 -5.77
CA ILE A 237 13.69 -12.53 -6.68
C ILE A 237 14.45 -11.44 -7.45
N GLU A 238 13.80 -10.33 -7.81
CA GLU A 238 14.42 -9.28 -8.61
C GLU A 238 15.51 -8.51 -7.82
N PHE A 239 15.22 -8.17 -6.56
CA PHE A 239 16.04 -7.21 -5.83
C PHE A 239 17.24 -7.82 -5.09
N PRO A 240 18.35 -7.07 -4.95
CA PRO A 240 19.44 -7.43 -4.05
C PRO A 240 18.91 -7.63 -2.62
N ASP A 241 19.28 -8.73 -1.98
CA ASP A 241 18.77 -9.16 -0.67
C ASP A 241 17.24 -9.35 -0.58
N GLY A 242 16.52 -9.25 -1.71
CA GLY A 242 15.06 -9.33 -1.76
C GLY A 242 14.52 -10.66 -1.27
N LEU A 243 15.27 -11.75 -1.44
CA LEU A 243 14.89 -13.08 -0.94
C LEU A 243 14.81 -13.11 0.59
N TYR A 244 15.73 -12.45 1.30
CA TYR A 244 15.68 -12.36 2.76
C TYR A 244 14.45 -11.56 3.21
N VAL A 245 14.21 -10.41 2.57
CA VAL A 245 13.05 -9.56 2.85
C VAL A 245 11.74 -10.29 2.56
N GLY A 246 11.64 -10.99 1.43
CA GLY A 246 10.49 -11.78 1.03
C GLY A 246 10.19 -12.92 2.00
N LEU A 247 11.22 -13.64 2.46
CA LEU A 247 11.06 -14.66 3.51
C LEU A 247 10.54 -14.07 4.81
N VAL A 248 11.16 -12.99 5.30
CA VAL A 248 10.73 -12.33 6.55
C VAL A 248 9.29 -11.84 6.41
N TYR A 249 8.95 -11.18 5.30
CA TYR A 249 7.60 -10.68 5.04
C TYR A 249 6.57 -11.82 5.05
N THR A 250 6.79 -12.87 4.26
CA THR A 250 5.83 -13.97 4.11
C THR A 250 5.64 -14.75 5.41
N ILE A 251 6.71 -14.95 6.18
CA ILE A 251 6.64 -15.61 7.49
C ILE A 251 5.90 -14.73 8.51
N VAL A 252 6.27 -13.45 8.63
CA VAL A 252 5.69 -12.53 9.63
C VAL A 252 4.21 -12.30 9.33
N ILE A 253 3.88 -11.85 8.11
CA ILE A 253 2.49 -11.58 7.70
C ILE A 253 1.66 -12.87 7.70
N GLY A 254 2.21 -13.97 7.20
CA GLY A 254 1.54 -15.27 7.23
C GLY A 254 1.21 -15.72 8.66
N THR A 255 2.17 -15.61 9.58
CA THR A 255 1.98 -15.93 11.00
C THR A 255 0.90 -15.05 11.61
N ILE A 256 0.90 -13.74 11.35
CA ILE A 256 -0.13 -12.83 11.86
C ILE A 256 -1.50 -13.20 11.33
N CYS A 257 -1.62 -13.53 10.04
CA CYS A 257 -2.88 -13.97 9.46
C CYS A 257 -3.39 -15.25 10.13
N ILE A 258 -2.51 -16.23 10.34
CA ILE A 258 -2.84 -17.46 11.07
C ILE A 258 -3.31 -17.11 12.48
N LEU A 259 -2.56 -16.31 13.23
CA LEU A 259 -2.91 -15.90 14.60
C LEU A 259 -4.26 -15.20 14.67
N ILE A 260 -4.53 -14.25 13.77
CA ILE A 260 -5.84 -13.58 13.71
C ILE A 260 -6.95 -14.60 13.45
N ILE A 261 -6.80 -15.47 12.45
CA ILE A 261 -7.80 -16.48 12.11
C ILE A 261 -8.03 -17.42 13.30
N THR A 262 -6.98 -17.93 13.94
CA THR A 262 -7.10 -18.90 15.04
C THR A 262 -7.61 -18.29 16.33
N LEU A 263 -7.18 -17.08 16.69
CA LEU A 263 -7.53 -16.43 17.96
C LEU A 263 -8.86 -15.66 17.89
N LYS A 264 -9.31 -15.27 16.70
CA LYS A 264 -10.57 -14.54 16.50
C LYS A 264 -11.55 -15.37 15.69
N ALA A 265 -12.02 -16.48 16.24
CA ALA A 265 -12.83 -17.42 15.47
C ALA A 265 -14.17 -16.83 14.95
N ASN A 266 -14.77 -15.87 15.67
CA ASN A 266 -16.03 -15.16 15.37
C ASN A 266 -17.14 -16.08 14.82
N GLY A 267 -17.38 -17.19 15.52
CA GLY A 267 -18.44 -18.15 15.16
C GLY A 267 -18.10 -19.12 14.03
N LEU A 268 -16.87 -19.11 13.50
CA LEU A 268 -16.41 -20.06 12.49
C LEU A 268 -15.63 -21.22 13.11
N ARG A 269 -15.89 -22.45 12.64
CA ARG A 269 -15.11 -23.63 13.02
C ARG A 269 -13.65 -23.46 12.57
N ARG A 270 -12.69 -23.67 13.48
CA ARG A 270 -11.24 -23.40 13.26
C ARG A 270 -10.98 -21.97 12.74
N GLY A 271 -11.82 -21.02 13.16
CA GLY A 271 -11.74 -19.60 12.80
C GLY A 271 -11.95 -19.27 11.32
N GLY A 272 -12.31 -20.27 10.52
CA GLY A 272 -12.50 -20.12 9.08
C GLY A 272 -11.24 -20.39 8.26
N ILE A 273 -10.14 -20.92 8.82
CA ILE A 273 -8.90 -21.12 8.02
C ILE A 273 -9.11 -21.97 6.76
N LEU A 274 -10.02 -22.95 6.82
CA LEU A 274 -10.36 -23.85 5.71
C LEU A 274 -11.62 -23.41 4.95
N THR A 275 -12.19 -22.25 5.25
CA THR A 275 -13.40 -21.79 4.57
C THR A 275 -13.03 -20.87 3.42
N MET A 276 -13.79 -20.92 2.33
CA MET A 276 -13.40 -20.21 1.11
C MET A 276 -13.90 -18.76 1.13
N GLY A 277 -13.03 -17.84 1.53
CA GLY A 277 -13.26 -16.39 1.44
C GLY A 277 -14.13 -15.79 2.54
N GLN A 278 -14.49 -16.56 3.59
CA GLN A 278 -15.25 -16.00 4.73
C GLN A 278 -14.40 -15.02 5.56
N ARG A 279 -13.07 -15.09 5.44
CA ARG A 279 -12.11 -14.12 5.99
C ARG A 279 -11.36 -13.45 4.85
N MET A 280 -12.13 -12.97 3.86
CA MET A 280 -11.66 -12.57 2.52
C MET A 280 -10.29 -11.87 2.51
N VAL A 281 -10.14 -10.76 3.24
CA VAL A 281 -8.88 -9.98 3.27
C VAL A 281 -7.75 -10.75 3.95
N ILE A 282 -7.99 -11.37 5.11
CA ILE A 282 -6.95 -12.08 5.87
C ILE A 282 -6.50 -13.34 5.11
N GLN A 283 -7.45 -14.07 4.51
CA GLN A 283 -7.16 -15.24 3.70
C GLN A 283 -6.49 -14.90 2.37
N TYR A 284 -6.79 -13.73 1.80
CA TYR A 284 -6.06 -13.23 0.64
C TYR A 284 -4.58 -13.04 0.98
N TYR A 285 -4.27 -12.32 2.07
CA TYR A 285 -2.88 -12.11 2.48
C TYR A 285 -2.19 -13.41 2.87
N LEU A 286 -2.87 -14.30 3.60
CA LEU A 286 -2.33 -15.62 3.94
C LEU A 286 -2.05 -16.46 2.69
N GLY A 287 -2.99 -16.54 1.76
CA GLY A 287 -2.84 -17.28 0.51
C GLY A 287 -1.70 -16.74 -0.34
N ALA A 288 -1.61 -15.42 -0.46
CA ALA A 288 -0.52 -14.76 -1.17
C ALA A 288 0.84 -15.03 -0.48
N CYS A 289 0.91 -14.99 0.86
CA CYS A 289 2.12 -15.33 1.59
C CYS A 289 2.54 -16.78 1.37
N VAL A 290 1.60 -17.73 1.36
CA VAL A 290 1.88 -19.14 1.08
C VAL A 290 2.41 -19.32 -0.34
N ILE A 291 1.76 -18.73 -1.34
CA ILE A 291 2.19 -18.80 -2.74
C ILE A 291 3.58 -18.17 -2.89
N GLY A 292 3.77 -16.97 -2.35
CA GLY A 292 5.05 -16.28 -2.39
C GLY A 292 6.17 -17.08 -1.74
N LEU A 293 5.92 -17.65 -0.55
CA LEU A 293 6.87 -18.49 0.17
C LEU A 293 7.25 -19.74 -0.62
N VAL A 294 6.27 -20.43 -1.23
CA VAL A 294 6.54 -21.62 -2.07
C VAL A 294 7.44 -21.27 -3.25
N VAL A 295 7.16 -20.16 -3.94
CA VAL A 295 7.97 -19.73 -5.09
C VAL A 295 9.38 -19.31 -4.65
N VAL A 296 9.51 -18.56 -3.55
CA VAL A 296 10.81 -18.14 -2.99
C VAL A 296 11.64 -19.35 -2.54
N ILE A 297 11.04 -20.33 -1.87
CA ILE A 297 11.74 -21.57 -1.47
C ILE A 297 12.20 -22.35 -2.71
N ALA A 298 11.34 -22.50 -3.73
CA ALA A 298 11.69 -23.17 -4.97
C ALA A 298 12.85 -22.46 -5.70
N TRP A 299 12.87 -21.13 -5.69
CA TRP A 299 13.96 -20.33 -6.22
C TRP A 299 15.26 -20.57 -5.46
N ILE A 300 15.24 -20.46 -4.12
CA ILE A 300 16.42 -20.68 -3.26
C ILE A 300 16.96 -22.10 -3.43
N ALA A 301 16.09 -23.11 -3.53
CA ALA A 301 16.51 -24.49 -3.76
C ALA A 301 17.26 -24.68 -5.08
N LYS A 302 16.94 -23.88 -6.11
CA LYS A 302 17.54 -23.98 -7.44
C LYS A 302 18.77 -23.08 -7.64
N TYR A 303 18.72 -21.85 -7.14
CA TYR A 303 19.71 -20.80 -7.42
C TYR A 303 20.41 -20.26 -6.17
N GLY A 304 20.07 -20.76 -4.98
CA GLY A 304 20.54 -20.22 -3.71
C GLY A 304 19.97 -18.84 -3.39
N PHE A 305 20.63 -18.09 -2.51
CA PHE A 305 20.24 -16.72 -2.14
C PHE A 305 20.67 -15.67 -3.17
N GLN A 306 20.63 -16.02 -4.46
CA GLN A 306 20.97 -15.12 -5.55
C GLN A 306 19.71 -14.45 -6.09
N ASN A 307 19.74 -13.13 -6.29
CA ASN A 307 18.70 -12.47 -7.06
C ASN A 307 18.79 -12.85 -8.55
N ARG A 308 17.78 -12.51 -9.35
CA ARG A 308 17.68 -12.85 -10.78
C ARG A 308 18.97 -12.53 -11.55
N LYS A 309 19.49 -11.32 -11.37
CA LYS A 309 20.71 -10.85 -12.03
C LYS A 309 21.94 -11.66 -11.62
N ALA A 310 22.14 -11.91 -10.32
CA ALA A 310 23.28 -12.71 -9.84
C ALA A 310 23.17 -14.19 -10.25
N ALA A 311 21.96 -14.71 -10.45
CA ALA A 311 21.72 -16.05 -10.98
C ALA A 311 21.95 -16.17 -12.50
N GLY A 312 22.31 -15.08 -13.19
CA GLY A 312 22.55 -15.06 -14.63
C GLY A 312 21.28 -15.20 -15.48
N ILE A 313 20.11 -14.89 -14.93
CA ILE A 313 18.83 -14.95 -15.65
C ILE A 313 18.54 -13.56 -16.23
N ALA A 314 18.42 -13.49 -17.55
CA ALA A 314 18.12 -12.27 -18.30
C ALA A 314 16.73 -11.70 -18.02
#